data_AF-A0A8T3WPX7-F1
#
_entry.id   AF-A0A8T3WPX7-F1
#
_cell.length_a   1.000
_cell.length_b   1.000
_cell.length_c   1.000
_cell.angle_alpha   90.00
_cell.angle_beta   90.00
_cell.angle_gamma   90.00
#
_symmetry.space_group_name_H-M   'P 1'
#
loop_
_entity.id
_entity.type
_entity.pdbx_description
1 polymer ?
#
loop_
_entity_poly.entity_id
_entity_poly.type
_entity_poly.pdbx_seq_one_letter_code
_entity_poly.pdbx_strand_id
1 'polypeptide(L)'
;MKNKQLFLVLSAVVVIAVIVFAIGLLKPNLSGLFAGGQDVSSKVEKLYELVNPGVDVSTVKVDEVSGMYKVLLKAVDASGTATYREVYVTKDGELMTESMVIVAQSTDVLTRTNKFVDCLESKGVKIFGVANHTGTLLQFNVLGGNYATKLYGSCDGQFTQQCIDAGITEVPTTIYEGKGYAGAQSIEFFQKLTGCAL
;
A
#
# COMPACT_ATOMS: atom_id res chain seq x y z
N MET A 1 44.07 -45.63 11.81
CA MET A 1 43.27 -44.68 11.00
C MET A 1 41.75 -44.84 11.14
N LYS A 2 41.19 -46.04 11.35
CA LYS A 2 39.72 -46.25 11.49
C LYS A 2 39.07 -45.49 12.67
N ASN A 3 39.75 -45.33 13.81
CA ASN A 3 39.14 -44.69 14.99
C ASN A 3 39.02 -43.16 14.91
N LYS A 4 39.80 -42.48 14.04
CA LYS A 4 39.71 -41.03 13.85
C LYS A 4 38.47 -40.62 13.03
N GLN A 5 38.05 -41.46 12.07
CA GLN A 5 36.83 -41.19 11.29
C GLN A 5 35.56 -41.43 12.11
N LEU A 6 35.57 -42.41 13.02
CA LEU A 6 34.44 -42.65 13.92
C LEU A 6 34.20 -41.47 14.88
N PHE A 7 35.29 -40.87 15.41
CA PHE A 7 35.21 -39.71 16.30
C PHE A 7 34.69 -38.45 15.59
N LEU A 8 35.09 -38.23 14.33
CA LEU A 8 34.62 -37.08 13.54
C LEU A 8 33.11 -37.18 13.25
N VAL A 9 32.61 -38.37 12.90
CA VAL A 9 31.18 -38.58 12.63
C VAL A 9 30.34 -38.39 13.90
N LEU A 10 30.79 -38.91 15.04
CA LEU A 10 30.11 -38.71 16.33
C LEU A 10 30.05 -37.24 16.74
N SER A 11 31.14 -36.48 16.54
CA SER A 11 31.14 -35.04 16.84
C SER A 11 30.17 -34.24 15.96
N ALA A 12 30.06 -34.58 14.67
CA ALA A 12 29.16 -33.91 13.74
C ALA A 12 27.69 -34.14 14.09
N VAL A 13 27.32 -35.37 14.49
CA VAL A 13 25.95 -35.71 14.89
C VAL A 13 25.55 -34.96 16.18
N VAL A 14 26.46 -34.86 17.16
CA VAL A 14 26.21 -34.12 18.40
C VAL A 14 26.04 -32.62 18.10
N VAL A 15 26.85 -32.05 17.22
CA VAL A 15 26.72 -30.63 16.83
C VAL A 15 25.39 -30.37 16.11
N ILE A 16 24.96 -31.25 15.20
CA ILE A 16 23.65 -31.12 14.53
C ILE A 16 22.50 -31.23 15.54
N ALA A 17 22.56 -32.17 16.49
CA ALA A 17 21.54 -32.33 17.51
C ALA A 17 21.46 -31.09 18.43
N VAL A 18 22.61 -30.51 18.80
CA VAL A 18 22.66 -29.28 19.60
C VAL A 18 22.12 -28.08 18.81
N ILE A 19 22.40 -27.97 17.52
CA ILE A 19 21.86 -26.91 16.65
C ILE A 19 20.33 -27.05 16.52
N VAL A 20 19.82 -28.27 16.27
CA VAL A 20 18.36 -28.51 16.19
C VAL A 20 17.67 -28.23 17.52
N PHE A 21 18.29 -28.62 18.64
CA PHE A 21 17.77 -28.34 19.99
C PHE A 21 17.82 -26.86 20.34
N ALA A 22 18.91 -26.15 19.99
CA ALA A 22 19.03 -24.71 20.18
C ALA A 22 18.05 -23.92 19.31
N ILE A 23 17.82 -24.33 18.05
CA ILE A 23 16.78 -23.76 17.18
C ILE A 23 15.38 -24.06 17.74
N GLY A 24 15.18 -25.23 18.37
CA GLY A 24 13.94 -25.57 19.06
C GLY A 24 13.67 -24.71 20.30
N LEU A 25 14.71 -24.39 21.07
CA LEU A 25 14.63 -23.56 22.29
C LEU A 25 14.63 -22.04 22.01
N LEU A 26 15.16 -21.60 20.87
CA LEU A 26 15.19 -20.19 20.45
C LEU A 26 13.93 -19.78 19.67
N LYS A 27 12.90 -20.62 19.58
CA LYS A 27 11.57 -20.15 19.15
C LYS A 27 10.87 -19.51 20.35
N PRO A 28 10.86 -18.18 20.50
CA PRO A 28 9.96 -17.56 21.47
C PRO A 28 8.54 -17.99 21.12
N ASN A 29 7.82 -18.51 22.13
CA ASN A 29 6.39 -18.84 22.15
C ASN A 29 5.58 -18.35 20.94
N LEU A 30 5.69 -19.04 19.80
CA LEU A 30 4.89 -18.77 18.62
C LEU A 30 3.42 -19.16 18.89
N SER A 31 3.20 -20.11 19.81
CA SER A 31 1.90 -20.66 20.19
C SER A 31 0.93 -19.63 20.79
N GLY A 32 1.44 -18.60 21.48
CA GLY A 32 0.60 -17.54 22.07
C GLY A 32 0.04 -16.54 21.05
N LEU A 33 0.71 -16.37 19.91
CA LEU A 33 0.31 -15.48 18.82
C LEU A 33 -0.80 -16.10 17.94
N PHE A 34 -0.81 -17.44 17.79
CA PHE A 34 -1.84 -18.13 17.01
C PHE A 34 -3.15 -18.33 17.78
N ALA A 35 -3.10 -18.51 19.10
CA ALA A 35 -4.32 -18.75 19.90
C ALA A 35 -5.26 -17.53 19.92
N GLY A 36 -4.72 -16.31 20.02
CA GLY A 36 -5.52 -15.07 20.00
C GLY A 36 -6.13 -14.76 18.63
N GLY A 37 -5.37 -14.97 17.55
CA GLY A 37 -5.85 -14.72 16.19
C GLY A 37 -7.00 -15.65 15.78
N GLN A 38 -7.01 -16.90 16.26
CA GLN A 38 -8.06 -17.86 15.94
C GLN A 38 -9.40 -17.53 16.61
N ASP A 39 -9.41 -17.07 17.86
CA ASP A 39 -10.65 -16.62 18.55
C ASP A 39 -11.26 -15.39 17.86
N VAL A 40 -10.42 -14.42 17.48
CA VAL A 40 -10.86 -13.22 16.76
C VAL A 40 -11.42 -13.58 15.38
N SER A 41 -10.73 -14.46 14.64
CA SER A 41 -11.17 -14.97 13.34
C SER A 41 -12.60 -15.52 13.38
N SER A 42 -12.91 -16.39 14.35
CA SER A 42 -14.24 -17.00 14.48
C SER A 42 -15.33 -16.00 14.87
N LYS A 43 -15.01 -15.00 15.72
CA LYS A 43 -15.95 -13.92 16.05
C LYS A 43 -16.31 -13.09 14.81
N VAL A 44 -15.33 -12.80 13.96
CA VAL A 44 -15.48 -12.01 12.74
C VAL A 44 -16.27 -12.78 11.68
N GLU A 45 -15.95 -14.06 11.44
CA GLU A 45 -16.71 -14.94 10.54
C GLU A 45 -18.19 -14.96 10.92
N LYS A 46 -18.47 -15.24 12.19
CA LYS A 46 -19.85 -15.27 12.71
C LYS A 46 -20.56 -13.94 12.53
N LEU A 47 -19.90 -12.82 12.77
CA LEU A 47 -20.48 -11.49 12.53
C LEU A 47 -20.86 -11.32 11.05
N TYR A 48 -19.97 -11.69 10.13
CA TYR A 48 -20.19 -11.55 8.69
C TYR A 48 -21.26 -12.51 8.16
N GLU A 49 -21.38 -13.72 8.70
CA GLU A 49 -22.48 -14.65 8.39
C GLU A 49 -23.82 -14.09 8.88
N LEU A 50 -23.87 -13.52 10.08
CA LEU A 50 -25.09 -12.96 10.65
C LEU A 50 -25.62 -11.77 9.84
N VAL A 51 -24.73 -10.90 9.34
CA VAL A 51 -25.13 -9.75 8.52
C VAL A 51 -25.36 -10.11 7.05
N ASN A 52 -24.92 -11.30 6.60
CA ASN A 52 -25.15 -11.81 5.24
C ASN A 52 -25.72 -13.25 5.26
N PRO A 53 -27.01 -13.44 5.59
CA PRO A 53 -27.61 -14.77 5.63
C PRO A 53 -27.49 -15.51 4.29
N GLY A 54 -27.07 -16.78 4.34
CA GLY A 54 -26.90 -17.62 3.14
C GLY A 54 -25.56 -17.42 2.42
N VAL A 55 -24.61 -16.70 3.04
CA VAL A 55 -23.23 -16.57 2.58
C VAL A 55 -22.32 -17.39 3.50
N ASP A 56 -21.46 -18.22 2.90
CA ASP A 56 -20.41 -18.97 3.61
C ASP A 56 -19.18 -18.08 3.79
N VAL A 57 -18.77 -17.84 5.03
CA VAL A 57 -17.66 -16.93 5.35
C VAL A 57 -16.53 -17.70 6.00
N SER A 58 -15.32 -17.56 5.45
CA SER A 58 -14.12 -18.19 5.99
C SER A 58 -12.95 -17.24 6.01
N THR A 59 -12.09 -17.39 7.00
CA THR A 59 -10.87 -16.60 7.11
C THR A 59 -9.76 -17.24 6.29
N VAL A 60 -9.21 -16.44 5.38
CA VAL A 60 -8.08 -16.82 4.53
C VAL A 60 -6.76 -16.56 5.24
N LYS A 61 -6.67 -15.42 5.96
CA LYS A 61 -5.43 -14.97 6.59
C LYS A 61 -5.69 -14.06 7.78
N VAL A 62 -4.86 -14.20 8.81
CA VAL A 62 -4.80 -13.28 9.95
C VAL A 62 -3.35 -12.84 10.15
N ASP A 63 -3.09 -11.55 10.02
CA ASP A 63 -1.79 -10.93 10.31
C ASP A 63 -1.92 -9.94 11.47
N GLU A 64 -0.89 -9.78 12.30
CA GLU A 64 -0.85 -8.69 13.28
C GLU A 64 -0.24 -7.43 12.65
N VAL A 65 -0.96 -6.30 12.69
CA VAL A 65 -0.54 -5.01 12.14
C VAL A 65 -0.90 -3.89 13.11
N SER A 66 0.10 -3.13 13.58
CA SER A 66 -0.08 -1.97 14.45
C SER A 66 -0.92 -2.24 15.71
N GLY A 67 -0.75 -3.40 16.32
CA GLY A 67 -1.47 -3.80 17.53
C GLY A 67 -2.91 -4.30 17.29
N MET A 68 -3.33 -4.44 16.04
CA MET A 68 -4.61 -5.03 15.63
C MET A 68 -4.38 -6.29 14.79
N TYR A 69 -5.41 -7.12 14.64
CA TYR A 69 -5.44 -8.20 13.66
C TYR A 69 -6.02 -7.69 12.34
N LYS A 70 -5.27 -7.86 11.25
CA LYS A 70 -5.76 -7.74 9.88
C LYS A 70 -6.27 -9.10 9.42
N VAL A 71 -7.58 -9.22 9.24
CA VAL A 71 -8.27 -10.45 8.85
C VAL A 71 -8.71 -10.33 7.39
N LEU A 72 -8.26 -11.27 6.55
CA LEU A 72 -8.73 -11.42 5.18
C LEU A 72 -9.81 -12.50 5.15
N LEU A 73 -11.04 -12.09 4.89
CA LEU A 73 -12.21 -12.95 4.77
C LEU A 73 -12.45 -13.32 3.31
N LYS A 74 -12.96 -14.52 3.09
CA LYS A 74 -13.56 -14.99 1.85
C LYS A 74 -15.04 -15.28 2.13
N ALA A 75 -15.91 -14.64 1.37
CA ALA A 75 -17.36 -14.82 1.44
C ALA A 75 -17.84 -15.43 0.11
N VAL A 76 -18.57 -16.55 0.17
CA VAL A 76 -19.12 -17.25 -0.99
C VAL A 76 -20.64 -17.21 -0.91
N ASP A 77 -21.28 -16.58 -1.90
CA ASP A 77 -22.74 -16.49 -1.95
C ASP A 77 -23.39 -17.78 -2.47
N ALA A 78 -24.73 -17.83 -2.46
CA ALA A 78 -25.51 -18.96 -2.95
C ALA A 78 -25.30 -19.26 -4.46
N SER A 79 -24.75 -18.32 -5.23
CA SER A 79 -24.39 -18.52 -6.65
C SER A 79 -23.00 -19.13 -6.83
N GLY A 80 -22.23 -19.27 -5.74
CA GLY A 80 -20.85 -19.72 -5.75
C GLY A 80 -19.84 -18.61 -6.05
N THR A 81 -20.27 -17.35 -6.07
CA THR A 81 -19.38 -16.21 -6.33
C THR A 81 -18.59 -15.87 -5.08
N ALA A 82 -17.26 -15.89 -5.18
CA ALA A 82 -16.37 -15.56 -4.06
C ALA A 82 -16.00 -14.07 -4.05
N THR A 83 -16.15 -13.43 -2.91
CA THR A 83 -15.68 -12.07 -2.64
C THR A 83 -14.69 -12.08 -1.48
N TYR A 84 -13.72 -11.16 -1.50
CA TYR A 84 -12.70 -11.04 -0.47
C TYR A 84 -12.81 -9.69 0.22
N ARG A 85 -12.67 -9.67 1.54
CA ARG A 85 -12.74 -8.45 2.35
C ARG A 85 -11.65 -8.44 3.40
N GLU A 86 -10.99 -7.30 3.55
CA GLU A 86 -10.03 -7.08 4.62
C GLU A 86 -10.70 -6.27 5.73
N VAL A 87 -10.53 -6.70 6.98
CA VAL A 87 -10.97 -5.97 8.15
C VAL A 87 -9.86 -5.91 9.20
N TYR A 88 -9.93 -4.90 10.05
CA TYR A 88 -9.00 -4.68 11.15
C TYR A 88 -9.76 -4.78 12.46
N VAL A 89 -9.27 -5.64 13.35
CA VAL A 89 -9.96 -5.98 14.59
C VAL A 89 -9.02 -5.85 15.78
N THR A 90 -9.48 -5.29 16.90
CA THR A 90 -8.69 -5.24 18.13
C THR A 90 -8.37 -6.65 18.64
N LYS A 91 -7.30 -6.79 19.43
CA LYS A 91 -6.85 -8.11 19.91
C LYS A 91 -7.87 -8.84 20.78
N ASP A 92 -8.77 -8.10 21.43
CA ASP A 92 -9.89 -8.62 22.22
C ASP A 92 -11.12 -9.00 21.38
N GLY A 93 -11.17 -8.56 20.11
CA GLY A 93 -12.30 -8.80 19.20
C GLY A 93 -13.49 -7.86 19.42
N GLU A 94 -13.36 -6.81 20.24
CA GLU A 94 -14.49 -5.93 20.58
C GLU A 94 -14.75 -4.85 19.52
N LEU A 95 -13.73 -4.39 18.82
CA LEU A 95 -13.83 -3.32 17.82
C LEU A 95 -13.33 -3.80 16.46
N MET A 96 -14.05 -3.42 15.41
CA MET A 96 -13.72 -3.72 14.02
C MET A 96 -13.86 -2.47 13.14
N THR A 97 -12.97 -2.32 12.17
CA THR A 97 -13.07 -1.33 11.09
C THR A 97 -12.66 -1.95 9.76
N GLU A 98 -13.30 -1.53 8.68
CA GLU A 98 -12.91 -1.91 7.30
C GLU A 98 -11.82 -0.97 6.75
N SER A 99 -11.57 0.16 7.41
CA SER A 99 -10.60 1.17 6.98
C SER A 99 -9.70 1.58 8.13
N MET A 100 -8.41 1.33 7.98
CA MET A 100 -7.38 1.73 8.95
C MET A 100 -6.33 2.60 8.25
N VAL A 101 -6.11 3.79 8.78
CA VAL A 101 -5.02 4.67 8.36
C VAL A 101 -3.85 4.48 9.31
N ILE A 102 -2.80 3.81 8.85
CA ILE A 102 -1.56 3.64 9.63
C ILE A 102 -0.74 4.91 9.45
N VAL A 103 -0.81 5.80 10.45
CA VAL A 103 -0.20 7.14 10.41
C VAL A 103 1.27 7.10 9.96
N ALA A 104 2.07 6.16 10.47
CA ALA A 104 3.49 6.06 10.08
C ALA A 104 3.66 5.77 8.57
N GLN A 105 2.94 4.77 8.04
CA GLN A 105 3.00 4.43 6.63
C GLN A 105 2.43 5.55 5.75
N SER A 106 1.32 6.17 6.17
CA SER A 106 0.73 7.31 5.46
C SER A 106 1.67 8.50 5.46
N THR A 107 2.36 8.78 6.57
CA THR A 107 3.35 9.86 6.67
C THR A 107 4.52 9.60 5.74
N ASP A 108 5.03 8.37 5.68
CA ASP A 108 6.14 8.00 4.79
C ASP A 108 5.75 8.11 3.31
N VAL A 109 4.55 7.66 2.94
CA VAL A 109 4.03 7.81 1.57
C VAL A 109 3.88 9.28 1.23
N LEU A 110 3.21 10.08 2.05
CA LEU A 110 3.02 11.50 1.82
C LEU A 110 4.35 12.26 1.77
N THR A 111 5.31 11.92 2.64
CA THR A 111 6.64 12.55 2.64
C THR A 111 7.39 12.26 1.33
N ARG A 112 7.34 11.02 0.84
CA ARG A 112 7.96 10.65 -0.45
C ARG A 112 7.28 11.34 -1.62
N THR A 113 5.95 11.34 -1.65
CA THR A 113 5.19 12.06 -2.68
C THR A 113 5.49 13.55 -2.66
N ASN A 114 5.50 14.20 -1.49
CA ASN A 114 5.82 15.62 -1.39
C ASN A 114 7.23 15.92 -1.91
N LYS A 115 8.23 15.13 -1.51
CA LYS A 115 9.61 15.26 -2.04
C LYS A 115 9.68 15.08 -3.55
N PHE A 116 8.90 14.15 -4.10
CA PHE A 116 8.80 13.96 -5.54
C PHE A 116 8.25 15.22 -6.22
N VAL A 117 7.15 15.79 -5.71
CA VAL A 117 6.60 17.03 -6.27
C VAL A 117 7.55 18.23 -6.06
N ASP A 118 8.26 18.34 -4.92
CA ASP A 118 9.35 19.32 -4.69
C ASP A 118 10.43 19.20 -5.75
N CYS A 119 10.83 17.97 -6.08
CA CYS A 119 11.81 17.73 -7.14
C CYS A 119 11.27 18.19 -8.49
N LEU A 120 10.04 17.84 -8.87
CA LEU A 120 9.42 18.28 -10.13
C LEU A 120 9.37 19.82 -10.23
N GLU A 121 8.98 20.47 -9.14
CA GLU A 121 8.94 21.93 -9.04
C GLU A 121 10.33 22.54 -9.22
N SER A 122 11.35 22.00 -8.55
CA SER A 122 12.74 22.47 -8.68
C SER A 122 13.32 22.28 -10.08
N LYS A 123 12.79 21.32 -10.82
CA LYS A 123 13.12 21.05 -12.23
C LYS A 123 12.34 21.93 -13.19
N GLY A 124 11.42 22.77 -12.69
CA GLY A 124 10.64 23.70 -13.51
C GLY A 124 9.44 23.06 -14.21
N VAL A 125 8.96 21.91 -13.72
CA VAL A 125 7.71 21.33 -14.21
C VAL A 125 6.53 22.23 -13.84
N LYS A 126 5.68 22.52 -14.82
CA LYS A 126 4.38 23.18 -14.61
C LYS A 126 3.26 22.39 -15.27
N ILE A 127 2.11 22.31 -14.61
CA ILE A 127 0.94 21.59 -15.10
C ILE A 127 -0.16 22.61 -15.27
N PHE A 128 -0.51 22.87 -16.52
CA PHE A 128 -1.58 23.80 -16.85
C PHE A 128 -2.90 23.08 -17.00
N GLY A 129 -3.97 23.62 -16.42
CA GLY A 129 -5.27 22.99 -16.53
C GLY A 129 -6.41 23.83 -15.97
N VAL A 130 -7.61 23.28 -16.08
CA VAL A 130 -8.85 23.83 -15.50
C VAL A 130 -9.17 23.09 -14.22
N ALA A 131 -9.42 23.81 -13.12
CA ALA A 131 -9.50 23.23 -11.78
C ALA A 131 -10.57 22.13 -11.65
N ASN A 132 -11.70 22.29 -12.35
CA ASN A 132 -12.83 21.36 -12.31
C ASN A 132 -12.85 20.36 -13.49
N HIS A 133 -11.78 20.29 -14.29
CA HIS A 133 -11.71 19.35 -15.40
C HIS A 133 -11.22 17.97 -14.90
N THR A 134 -11.90 16.91 -15.31
CA THR A 134 -11.62 15.52 -14.87
C THR A 134 -10.15 15.13 -15.09
N GLY A 135 -9.55 15.53 -16.21
CA GLY A 135 -8.15 15.24 -16.49
C GLY A 135 -7.20 15.95 -15.52
N THR A 136 -7.49 17.20 -15.16
CA THR A 136 -6.66 17.98 -14.21
C THR A 136 -6.75 17.37 -12.81
N LEU A 137 -7.96 17.03 -12.38
CA LEU A 137 -8.20 16.38 -11.08
C LEU A 137 -7.49 15.01 -11.01
N LEU A 138 -7.58 14.22 -12.09
CA LEU A 138 -6.84 12.97 -12.20
C LEU A 138 -5.33 13.18 -12.07
N GLN A 139 -4.78 14.17 -12.75
CA GLN A 139 -3.36 14.48 -12.68
C GLN A 139 -2.91 14.82 -11.26
N PHE A 140 -3.69 15.60 -10.51
CA PHE A 140 -3.37 15.90 -9.11
C PHE A 140 -3.49 14.68 -8.21
N ASN A 141 -4.51 13.84 -8.40
CA ASN A 141 -4.65 12.61 -7.63
C ASN A 141 -3.44 11.69 -7.78
N VAL A 142 -2.88 11.58 -8.99
CA VAL A 142 -1.65 10.82 -9.25
C VAL A 142 -0.46 11.39 -8.47
N LEU A 143 -0.38 12.72 -8.32
CA LEU A 143 0.78 13.42 -7.73
C LEU A 143 0.62 13.76 -6.23
N GLY A 144 -0.32 13.15 -5.52
CA GLY A 144 -0.52 13.40 -4.07
C GLY A 144 -1.56 14.45 -3.74
N GLY A 145 -2.50 14.70 -4.65
CA GLY A 145 -3.66 15.56 -4.46
C GLY A 145 -3.27 17.02 -4.25
N ASN A 146 -3.68 17.59 -3.12
CA ASN A 146 -3.55 19.03 -2.85
C ASN A 146 -2.09 19.53 -2.89
N TYR A 147 -1.11 18.73 -2.50
CA TYR A 147 0.29 19.17 -2.52
C TYR A 147 0.80 19.40 -3.95
N ALA A 148 0.25 18.69 -4.94
CA ALA A 148 0.60 18.83 -6.35
C ALA A 148 0.18 20.19 -6.95
N THR A 149 -0.73 20.92 -6.29
CA THR A 149 -1.21 22.23 -6.77
C THR A 149 -0.12 23.29 -6.88
N LYS A 150 1.03 23.12 -6.23
CA LYS A 150 2.20 24.01 -6.43
C LYS A 150 2.81 23.94 -7.84
N LEU A 151 2.58 22.83 -8.55
CA LEU A 151 2.95 22.71 -9.96
C LEU A 151 1.91 23.37 -10.89
N TYR A 152 0.77 23.80 -10.36
CA TYR A 152 -0.38 24.20 -11.16
C TYR A 152 -0.24 25.60 -11.77
N GLY A 153 -0.57 25.70 -13.06
CA GLY A 153 -0.94 26.94 -13.73
C GLY A 153 -2.41 26.90 -14.12
N SER A 154 -3.21 27.86 -13.66
CA SER A 154 -4.62 27.91 -14.02
C SER A 154 -4.82 28.35 -15.47
N CYS A 155 -5.70 27.66 -16.18
CA CYS A 155 -6.25 28.06 -17.48
C CYS A 155 -7.74 28.45 -17.37
N ASP A 156 -8.21 28.76 -16.16
CA ASP A 156 -9.60 29.10 -15.89
C ASP A 156 -9.88 30.58 -16.18
N GLY A 157 -11.06 30.86 -16.78
CA GLY A 157 -11.60 32.21 -16.93
C GLY A 157 -10.62 33.20 -17.55
N GLN A 158 -10.17 34.18 -16.77
CA GLN A 158 -9.26 35.24 -17.25
C GLN A 158 -7.88 34.71 -17.67
N PHE A 159 -7.48 33.51 -17.23
CA PHE A 159 -6.18 32.92 -17.58
C PHE A 159 -6.22 32.04 -18.84
N THR A 160 -7.41 31.81 -19.41
CA THR A 160 -7.57 30.97 -20.60
C THR A 160 -6.74 31.49 -21.78
N GLN A 161 -6.78 32.81 -22.04
CA GLN A 161 -6.03 33.38 -23.16
C GLN A 161 -4.51 33.21 -22.99
N GLN A 162 -4.00 33.39 -21.77
CA GLN A 162 -2.58 33.17 -21.49
C GLN A 162 -2.16 31.72 -21.78
N CYS A 163 -2.99 30.74 -21.46
CA CYS A 163 -2.70 29.33 -21.79
C CYS A 163 -2.70 29.10 -23.30
N ILE A 164 -3.67 29.67 -24.03
CA ILE A 164 -3.72 29.59 -25.50
C ILE A 164 -2.47 30.21 -26.12
N ASP A 165 -2.06 31.40 -25.65
CA ASP A 165 -0.87 32.10 -26.12
C ASP A 165 0.43 31.33 -25.81
N ALA A 166 0.43 30.55 -24.73
CA ALA A 166 1.51 29.63 -24.38
C ALA A 166 1.48 28.31 -25.18
N GLY A 167 0.58 28.17 -26.16
CA GLY A 167 0.49 27.00 -27.04
C GLY A 167 -0.26 25.81 -26.41
N ILE A 168 -1.04 26.03 -25.36
CA ILE A 168 -1.77 24.97 -24.66
C ILE A 168 -3.12 24.76 -25.35
N THR A 169 -3.26 23.62 -26.01
CA THR A 169 -4.47 23.25 -26.77
C THR A 169 -5.36 22.25 -26.05
N GLU A 170 -4.85 21.60 -24.99
CA GLU A 170 -5.56 20.59 -24.20
C GLU A 170 -5.24 20.74 -22.72
N VAL A 171 -6.18 20.35 -21.85
CA VAL A 171 -5.98 20.35 -20.39
C VAL A 171 -6.19 18.95 -19.78
N PRO A 172 -5.34 18.51 -18.85
CA PRO A 172 -4.13 19.18 -18.40
C PRO A 172 -3.02 19.08 -19.46
N THR A 173 -2.09 20.03 -19.47
CA THR A 173 -0.84 19.94 -20.23
C THR A 173 0.33 20.18 -19.28
N THR A 174 1.27 19.23 -19.26
CA THR A 174 2.53 19.39 -18.54
C THR A 174 3.53 20.15 -19.41
N ILE A 175 4.18 21.18 -18.88
CA ILE A 175 5.26 21.93 -19.52
C ILE A 175 6.56 21.62 -18.77
N TYR A 176 7.58 21.20 -19.53
CA TYR A 176 8.93 20.97 -19.03
C TYR A 176 9.96 21.32 -20.11
N GLU A 177 10.97 22.12 -19.77
CA GLU A 177 12.00 22.60 -20.71
C GLU A 177 11.42 23.21 -22.01
N GLY A 178 10.30 23.93 -21.89
CA GLY A 178 9.60 24.56 -23.02
C GLY A 178 8.79 23.60 -23.90
N LYS A 179 8.74 22.30 -23.59
CA LYS A 179 7.94 21.30 -24.30
C LYS A 179 6.64 21.02 -23.55
N GLY A 180 5.54 20.96 -24.30
CA GLY A 180 4.22 20.59 -23.79
C GLY A 180 3.87 19.13 -24.02
N TYR A 181 3.31 18.50 -22.99
CA TYR A 181 2.84 17.13 -22.96
C TYR A 181 1.37 17.12 -22.56
N ALA A 182 0.49 16.96 -23.55
CA ALA A 182 -0.95 16.98 -23.36
C ALA A 182 -1.45 15.71 -22.63
N GLY A 183 -2.51 15.89 -21.84
CA GLY A 183 -3.16 14.84 -21.07
C GLY A 183 -2.52 14.59 -19.70
N ALA A 184 -3.24 13.82 -18.88
CA ALA A 184 -2.74 13.39 -17.58
C ALA A 184 -1.62 12.35 -17.74
N GLN A 185 -0.54 12.56 -17.00
CA GLN A 185 0.69 11.78 -17.04
C GLN A 185 0.88 10.96 -15.76
N SER A 186 1.49 9.79 -15.92
CA SER A 186 1.79 8.88 -14.81
C SER A 186 3.05 9.29 -14.03
N ILE A 187 3.26 8.68 -12.87
CA ILE A 187 4.50 8.88 -12.10
C ILE A 187 5.73 8.48 -12.93
N GLU A 188 5.68 7.33 -13.61
CA GLU A 188 6.80 6.81 -14.40
C GLU A 188 7.18 7.77 -15.55
N PHE A 189 6.19 8.46 -16.13
CA PHE A 189 6.44 9.51 -17.11
C PHE A 189 7.29 10.63 -16.50
N PHE A 190 6.88 11.18 -15.36
CA PHE A 190 7.61 12.26 -14.69
C PHE A 190 9.00 11.82 -14.23
N GLN A 191 9.15 10.59 -13.75
CA GLN A 191 10.44 10.04 -13.35
C GLN A 191 11.41 9.96 -14.56
N LYS A 192 10.94 9.45 -15.70
CA LYS A 192 11.74 9.39 -16.94
C LYS A 192 12.06 10.77 -17.49
N LEU A 193 11.11 11.71 -17.39
CA LEU A 193 11.25 13.05 -17.92
C LEU A 193 12.25 13.90 -17.13
N THR A 194 12.22 13.80 -15.80
CA THR A 194 12.92 14.74 -14.90
C THR A 194 14.08 14.10 -14.11
N GLY A 195 14.10 12.77 -14.03
CA GLY A 195 14.99 12.01 -13.15
C GLY A 195 14.60 12.04 -11.67
N CYS A 196 13.51 12.70 -11.29
CA CYS A 196 13.00 12.70 -9.92
C CYS A 196 12.52 11.29 -9.53
N ALA A 197 12.77 10.86 -8.30
CA ALA A 197 12.36 9.54 -7.79
C ALA A 197 11.27 9.67 -6.72
N LEU A 198 10.41 8.65 -6.64
CA LEU A 198 9.33 8.52 -5.65
C LEU A 198 9.67 7.43 -4.63
#